data_AF-A0AAW9IA27-F1
#
_entry.id   AF-A0AAW9IA27-F1
#
_cell.length_a   1.000
_cell.length_b   1.000
_cell.length_c   1.000
_cell.angle_alpha   90.00
_cell.angle_beta   90.00
_cell.angle_gamma   90.00
#
_symmetry.space_group_name_H-M   'P 1'
#
loop_
_entity.id
_entity.type
_entity.pdbx_description
1 polymer ?
#
loop_
_entity_poly.entity_id
_entity_poly.type
_entity_poly.pdbx_seq_one_letter_code
_entity_poly.pdbx_strand_id
1 'polypeptide(L)'
;GYTGEDTARKILDSNGLYNVRIEMVRGRLSDHYDPRSKVLRLSQDVYSGTSITSVAVAAHECGHAIQHAHGYAPLNIRSSLVPVVNFASNMSWVFIMLGFFTRGIFLQIGILLFSASVLFQIVTLPV
;
A
#
# COMPACT_ATOMS: atom_id res chain seq x y z
N GLY A 1 -30.81 1.19 8.66
CA GLY A 1 -29.52 1.05 7.98
C GLY A 1 -28.43 0.95 9.02
N TYR A 2 -27.29 0.34 8.68
CA TYR A 2 -26.11 0.33 9.57
C TYR A 2 -25.45 1.71 9.55
N THR A 3 -24.88 2.13 10.67
CA THR A 3 -24.01 3.31 10.71
C THR A 3 -22.62 2.98 10.15
N GLY A 4 -21.78 3.99 9.89
CA GLY A 4 -20.38 3.77 9.54
C GLY A 4 -19.62 3.03 10.63
N GLU A 5 -19.88 3.35 11.91
CA GLU A 5 -19.35 2.61 13.06
C GLU A 5 -19.78 1.13 13.03
N ASP A 6 -21.08 0.86 12.93
CA ASP A 6 -21.60 -0.52 12.94
C ASP A 6 -20.99 -1.36 11.81
N THR A 7 -20.87 -0.74 10.63
CA THR A 7 -20.28 -1.37 9.45
C THR A 7 -18.81 -1.66 9.69
N ALA A 8 -18.04 -0.66 10.17
CA ALA A 8 -16.63 -0.83 10.46
C ALA A 8 -16.39 -1.92 11.50
N ARG A 9 -17.17 -1.92 12.59
CA ARG A 9 -17.06 -2.92 13.65
C ARG A 9 -17.33 -4.33 13.11
N LYS A 10 -18.40 -4.50 12.35
CA LYS A 10 -18.77 -5.79 11.75
C LYS A 10 -17.73 -6.32 10.76
N ILE A 11 -17.13 -5.44 9.95
CA ILE A 11 -16.06 -5.80 9.02
C ILE A 11 -14.78 -6.18 9.76
N LEU A 12 -14.37 -5.39 10.74
CA LEU A 12 -13.15 -5.67 11.51
C LEU A 12 -13.31 -6.98 12.30
N ASP A 13 -14.46 -7.21 12.93
CA ASP A 13 -14.74 -8.42 13.71
C ASP A 13 -14.80 -9.67 12.85
N SER A 14 -15.37 -9.59 11.64
CA SER A 14 -15.39 -10.71 10.70
C SER A 14 -13.99 -11.07 10.18
N ASN A 15 -13.03 -10.14 10.27
CA ASN A 15 -11.62 -10.34 9.92
C ASN A 15 -10.73 -10.58 11.16
N GLY A 16 -11.31 -10.81 12.34
CA GLY A 16 -10.57 -11.10 13.57
C GLY A 16 -9.85 -9.89 14.20
N LEU A 17 -10.18 -8.66 13.77
CA LEU A 17 -9.55 -7.41 14.22
C LEU A 17 -10.28 -6.74 15.38
N TYR A 18 -10.46 -7.50 16.46
CA TYR A 18 -11.09 -7.02 17.70
C TYR A 18 -10.26 -5.96 18.43
N ASN A 19 -8.95 -5.90 18.17
CA ASN A 19 -8.02 -4.97 18.80
C ASN A 19 -7.97 -3.59 18.12
N VAL A 20 -8.60 -3.43 16.95
CA VAL A 20 -8.69 -2.14 16.26
C VAL A 20 -9.82 -1.33 16.90
N ARG A 21 -9.46 -0.23 17.56
CA ARG A 21 -10.45 0.69 18.16
C ARG A 21 -11.05 1.59 17.07
N ILE A 22 -12.32 1.93 17.22
CA ILE A 22 -13.01 2.90 16.36
C ILE A 22 -13.19 4.17 17.18
N GLU A 23 -12.72 5.30 16.66
CA GLU A 23 -12.80 6.59 17.34
C GLU A 23 -13.47 7.62 16.44
N MET A 24 -14.34 8.44 17.02
CA MET A 24 -14.93 9.58 16.31
C MET A 24 -13.96 10.76 16.36
N VAL A 25 -13.65 11.34 15.20
CA VAL A 25 -12.87 12.57 15.10
C VAL A 25 -13.71 13.75 14.62
N ARG A 26 -13.38 14.93 15.14
CA ARG A 26 -13.95 16.20 14.69
C ARG A 26 -13.34 16.61 13.35
N GLY A 27 -14.18 17.00 12.42
CA GLY A 27 -13.79 17.37 11.06
C GLY A 27 -14.64 16.65 10.03
N ARG A 28 -14.43 16.98 8.76
CA ARG A 28 -15.07 16.35 7.61
C ARG A 28 -13.98 15.73 6.74
N LEU A 29 -14.18 14.52 6.23
CA LEU A 29 -13.19 13.80 5.41
C LEU A 29 -11.85 13.59 6.12
N SER A 30 -11.87 13.41 7.44
CA SER A 30 -10.68 13.13 8.26
C SER A 30 -10.57 11.65 8.64
N ASP A 31 -11.33 10.82 7.92
CA ASP A 31 -11.40 9.37 8.09
C ASP A 31 -10.07 8.75 7.71
N HIS A 32 -9.46 7.99 8.63
CA HIS A 32 -8.23 7.26 8.36
C HIS A 32 -8.00 6.12 9.36
N TYR A 33 -7.34 5.06 8.90
CA TYR A 33 -6.73 4.06 9.79
C TYR A 33 -5.29 4.43 10.17
N ASP A 34 -4.97 4.37 11.46
CA ASP A 34 -3.62 4.53 12.00
C ASP A 34 -3.02 3.16 12.38
N PRO A 35 -2.03 2.66 11.62
CA PRO A 35 -1.42 1.35 11.87
C PRO A 35 -0.57 1.30 13.15
N ARG A 36 -0.03 2.44 13.61
CA ARG A 36 0.83 2.48 14.80
C ARG A 36 0.01 2.32 16.07
N SER A 37 -1.11 3.03 16.16
CA SER A 37 -2.00 3.00 17.32
C SER A 37 -3.13 1.96 17.20
N LYS A 38 -3.30 1.35 16.01
CA LYS A 38 -4.39 0.43 15.65
C LYS A 38 -5.76 1.06 15.92
N VAL A 39 -5.93 2.29 15.46
CA VAL A 39 -7.17 3.06 15.62
C VAL A 39 -7.71 3.42 14.25
N LEU A 40 -8.99 3.14 14.02
CA LEU A 40 -9.76 3.58 12.88
C LEU A 40 -10.52 4.84 13.28
N ARG A 41 -10.14 5.98 12.73
CA ARG A 41 -10.76 7.28 13.02
C ARG A 41 -11.78 7.58 11.95
N LEU A 42 -13.01 7.84 12.35
CA LEU A 42 -14.09 8.24 11.45
C LEU A 42 -14.58 9.64 11.78
N SER A 43 -14.80 10.47 10.76
CA SER A 43 -15.42 11.76 10.89
C SER A 43 -16.85 11.62 11.43
N GLN A 44 -17.34 12.62 12.14
CA GLN A 44 -18.66 12.57 12.80
C GLN A 44 -19.80 12.21 11.84
N ASP A 45 -19.75 12.74 10.62
CA ASP A 45 -20.71 12.48 9.53
C ASP A 45 -20.67 11.01 9.05
N VAL A 46 -19.50 10.37 9.10
CA VAL A 46 -19.32 8.98 8.70
C VAL A 46 -19.63 8.04 9.86
N TYR A 47 -19.15 8.34 11.06
CA TYR A 47 -19.31 7.53 12.26
C TYR A 47 -20.79 7.24 12.55
N SER A 48 -21.60 8.29 12.65
CA SER A 48 -23.04 8.19 12.94
C SER A 48 -23.92 8.13 11.68
N GLY A 49 -23.33 8.36 10.50
CA GLY A 49 -24.08 8.41 9.24
C GLY A 49 -24.53 7.02 8.79
N THR A 50 -25.77 6.92 8.31
CA THR A 50 -26.35 5.69 7.73
C THR A 50 -26.40 5.71 6.21
N SER A 51 -25.76 6.72 5.59
CA SER A 51 -25.71 6.87 4.14
C SER A 51 -24.80 5.82 3.49
N ILE A 52 -25.04 5.52 2.21
CA ILE A 52 -24.17 4.64 1.42
C ILE A 52 -22.72 5.15 1.43
N THR A 53 -22.54 6.48 1.38
CA THR A 53 -21.22 7.12 1.44
C THR A 53 -20.54 6.85 2.78
N SER A 54 -21.25 6.99 3.90
CA SER A 54 -20.72 6.73 5.25
C SER A 54 -20.27 5.26 5.39
N VAL A 55 -21.09 4.33 4.93
CA VAL A 55 -20.77 2.89 4.92
C VAL A 55 -19.56 2.60 4.02
N ALA A 56 -19.49 3.19 2.83
CA ALA A 56 -18.40 2.99 1.89
C ALA A 56 -17.06 3.52 2.42
N VAL A 57 -17.04 4.71 3.03
CA VAL A 57 -15.82 5.29 3.64
C VAL A 57 -15.36 4.43 4.82
N ALA A 58 -16.28 4.04 5.71
CA ALA A 58 -15.95 3.14 6.82
C ALA A 58 -15.37 1.81 6.34
N ALA A 59 -15.94 1.21 5.28
CA ALA A 59 -15.44 -0.02 4.68
C ALA A 59 -14.06 0.16 4.02
N HIS A 60 -13.82 1.29 3.34
CA HIS A 60 -12.52 1.64 2.76
C HIS A 60 -11.42 1.67 3.82
N GLU A 61 -11.66 2.36 4.94
CA GLU A 61 -10.70 2.45 6.03
C GLU A 61 -10.46 1.11 6.73
N CYS A 62 -11.49 0.28 6.85
CA CYS A 62 -11.33 -1.09 7.33
C CYS A 62 -10.45 -1.91 6.40
N GLY A 63 -10.49 -1.65 5.08
CA GLY A 63 -9.58 -2.24 4.10
C GLY A 63 -8.12 -1.99 4.44
N HIS A 64 -7.75 -0.76 4.82
CA HIS A 64 -6.39 -0.43 5.27
C HIS A 64 -6.00 -1.19 6.54
N ALA A 65 -6.93 -1.33 7.48
CA ALA A 65 -6.72 -2.11 8.71
C ALA A 65 -6.50 -3.61 8.44
N ILE A 66 -7.29 -4.19 7.55
CA ILE A 66 -7.19 -5.59 7.11
C ILE A 66 -5.87 -5.81 6.37
N GLN A 67 -5.52 -4.93 5.42
CA GLN A 67 -4.26 -5.02 4.70
C GLN A 67 -3.05 -4.99 5.63
N HIS A 68 -3.08 -4.09 6.62
CA HIS A 68 -2.07 -4.02 7.66
C HIS A 68 -2.00 -5.31 8.50
N ALA A 69 -3.15 -5.86 8.90
CA ALA A 69 -3.22 -7.07 9.71
C ALA A 69 -2.74 -8.34 9.01
N HIS A 70 -3.06 -8.50 7.72
CA HIS A 70 -2.55 -9.60 6.91
C HIS A 70 -1.09 -9.40 6.49
N GLY A 71 -0.46 -8.29 6.91
CA GLY A 71 0.92 -7.97 6.57
C GLY A 71 1.14 -7.92 5.07
N TYR A 72 0.17 -7.37 4.30
CA TYR A 72 0.06 -7.46 2.84
C TYR A 72 1.45 -7.42 2.17
N ALA A 73 1.97 -8.62 1.89
CA ALA A 73 3.32 -8.83 1.40
C ALA A 73 3.61 -8.06 0.10
N PRO A 74 2.66 -7.90 -0.85
CA PRO A 74 2.91 -7.12 -2.06
C PRO A 74 3.27 -5.65 -1.79
N LEU A 75 2.70 -5.02 -0.76
CA LEU A 75 2.96 -3.61 -0.43
C LEU A 75 4.36 -3.45 0.18
N ASN A 76 4.74 -4.35 1.08
CA ASN A 76 6.06 -4.38 1.72
C ASN A 76 7.17 -4.77 0.74
N ILE A 77 6.92 -5.75 -0.13
CA ILE A 77 7.82 -6.16 -1.22
C ILE A 77 8.03 -4.99 -2.19
N ARG A 78 6.95 -4.32 -2.61
CA ARG A 78 7.05 -3.14 -3.48
C ARG A 78 7.85 -2.01 -2.81
N SER A 79 7.52 -1.65 -1.58
CA SER A 79 8.17 -0.53 -0.87
C SER A 79 9.67 -0.75 -0.63
N SER A 80 10.07 -1.97 -0.24
CA SER A 80 11.48 -2.32 0.01
C SER A 80 12.32 -2.42 -1.26
N LEU A 81 11.71 -2.76 -2.40
CA LEU A 81 12.42 -2.95 -3.67
C LEU A 81 12.49 -1.68 -4.54
N VAL A 82 11.63 -0.68 -4.31
CA VAL A 82 11.71 0.65 -4.98
C VAL A 82 13.11 1.27 -4.96
N PRO A 83 13.85 1.36 -3.83
CA PRO A 83 15.19 1.95 -3.83
C PRO A 83 16.19 1.13 -4.64
N VAL A 84 16.11 -0.21 -4.57
CA VAL A 84 16.99 -1.14 -5.30
C VAL A 84 16.78 -1.00 -6.81
N VAL A 85 15.54 -0.92 -7.26
CA VAL A 85 15.18 -0.83 -8.69
C VAL A 85 15.52 0.54 -9.27
N ASN A 86 15.33 1.62 -8.49
CA ASN A 86 15.76 2.96 -8.92
C ASN A 86 17.28 3.04 -9.07
N PHE A 87 18.03 2.45 -8.14
CA PHE A 87 19.47 2.36 -8.23
C PHE A 87 19.92 1.53 -9.45
N ALA A 88 19.35 0.33 -9.62
CA ALA A 88 19.64 -0.54 -10.75
C ALA A 88 19.32 0.12 -12.10
N SER A 89 18.20 0.84 -12.20
CA SER A 89 17.79 1.53 -13.44
C SER A 89 18.71 2.72 -13.77
N ASN A 90 19.10 3.53 -12.79
CA ASN A 90 20.05 4.62 -13.00
C ASN A 90 21.44 4.09 -13.40
N MET A 91 21.91 3.04 -12.74
CA MET A 91 23.21 2.44 -13.03
C MET A 91 23.22 1.65 -14.34
N SER A 92 22.11 1.03 -14.72
CA SER A 92 22.02 0.22 -15.94
C SER A 92 22.37 1.02 -17.19
N TRP A 93 21.82 2.23 -17.37
CA TRP A 93 22.19 3.07 -18.51
C TRP A 93 23.69 3.38 -18.54
N VAL A 94 24.28 3.71 -17.37
CA VAL A 94 25.71 4.05 -17.25
C VAL A 94 26.57 2.86 -17.64
N PHE A 95 26.27 1.67 -17.14
CA PHE A 95 26.99 0.44 -17.47
C PHE A 95 26.79 -0.01 -18.91
N ILE A 96 25.60 0.14 -19.49
CA ILE A 96 25.33 -0.14 -20.91
C ILE A 96 26.22 0.76 -21.78
N MET A 97 26.24 2.06 -21.51
CA MET A 97 27.04 3.01 -22.28
C MET A 97 28.54 2.78 -22.10
N LEU A 98 29.01 2.57 -20.86
CA LEU A 98 30.41 2.22 -20.59
C LEU A 98 30.79 0.90 -21.29
N GLY A 99 29.88 -0.07 -21.35
CA GLY A 99 30.04 -1.36 -22.00
C GLY A 99 30.19 -1.29 -23.52
N PHE A 100 29.56 -0.29 -24.17
CA PHE A 100 29.80 -0.03 -25.59
C PHE A 100 31.24 0.44 -25.86
N PHE A 101 31.87 1.16 -24.93
CA PHE A 101 33.26 1.64 -25.08
C PHE A 101 34.33 0.62 -24.63
N THR A 102 34.05 -0.21 -23.63
CA THR A 102 35.05 -1.05 -22.94
C THR A 102 35.08 -2.52 -23.36
N ARG A 103 34.25 -2.91 -24.34
CA ARG A 103 34.07 -4.30 -24.83
C ARG A 103 33.66 -5.32 -23.76
N GLY A 104 32.35 -5.60 -23.74
CA GLY A 104 31.80 -6.90 -23.34
C GLY A 104 31.30 -7.03 -21.90
N ILE A 105 32.19 -6.94 -20.92
CA ILE A 105 31.85 -7.34 -19.54
C ILE A 105 30.84 -6.37 -18.88
N PHE A 106 31.03 -5.06 -19.07
CA PHE A 106 30.13 -4.04 -18.51
C PHE A 106 28.78 -3.98 -19.22
N LEU A 107 28.75 -4.38 -20.50
CA LEU A 107 27.51 -4.48 -21.28
C LEU A 107 26.65 -5.63 -20.75
N GLN A 108 27.25 -6.78 -20.43
CA GLN A 108 26.54 -7.91 -19.81
C GLN A 108 25.98 -7.55 -18.41
N ILE A 109 26.77 -6.83 -17.59
CA ILE A 109 26.31 -6.32 -16.28
C ILE A 109 25.15 -5.32 -16.46
N GLY A 110 25.26 -4.41 -17.43
CA GLY A 110 24.22 -3.44 -17.75
C GLY A 110 22.90 -4.09 -18.20
N ILE A 111 22.98 -5.11 -19.06
CA ILE A 111 21.83 -5.90 -19.51
C ILE A 111 21.22 -6.67 -18.33
N LEU A 112 22.02 -7.30 -17.47
CA LEU A 112 21.52 -8.03 -16.31
C LEU A 112 20.76 -7.11 -15.35
N LEU A 113 21.30 -5.93 -15.06
CA LEU A 113 20.64 -4.90 -14.23
C LEU A 113 19.34 -4.42 -14.87
N PHE A 114 19.33 -4.22 -16.20
CA PHE A 114 18.14 -3.83 -16.95
C PHE A 114 17.05 -4.91 -16.88
N SER A 115 17.40 -6.16 -17.16
CA SER A 115 16.46 -7.30 -17.11
C SER A 115 15.88 -7.49 -15.71
N ALA A 116 16.68 -7.33 -14.65
CA ALA A 116 16.20 -7.38 -13.27
C ALA A 116 15.18 -6.27 -12.97
N SER A 117 15.41 -5.05 -13.48
CA SER A 117 14.48 -3.93 -13.34
C SER A 117 13.15 -4.18 -14.07
N VAL A 118 13.20 -4.70 -15.30
CA VAL A 118 12.00 -5.02 -16.10
C VAL A 118 11.19 -6.15 -15.45
N LEU A 119 11.84 -7.21 -14.99
CA LEU A 119 11.17 -8.31 -14.29
C LEU A 119 10.45 -7.79 -13.03
N PHE A 120 11.10 -6.90 -12.28
CA PHE A 120 10.49 -6.27 -11.12
C PHE A 120 9.27 -5.41 -11.47
N GLN A 121 9.33 -4.64 -12.55
CA GLN A 121 8.18 -3.88 -13.05
C GLN A 121 7.01 -4.81 -13.40
N ILE A 122 7.26 -5.95 -14.05
CA ILE A 122 6.22 -6.94 -14.37
C ILE A 122 5.55 -7.47 -13.10
N VAL A 123 6.32 -7.80 -12.05
CA VAL A 123 5.79 -8.30 -10.77
C VAL A 123 5.01 -7.24 -9.98
N THR A 124 5.32 -5.96 -10.18
CA THR A 124 4.73 -4.84 -9.42
C THR A 124 3.62 -4.09 -10.13
N LEU A 125 3.32 -4.43 -11.40
CA LEU A 125 2.16 -3.89 -12.11
C LEU A 125 0.88 -4.33 -11.38
N PRO A 126 -0.04 -3.38 -11.09
CA PRO A 126 -1.36 -3.76 -10.62
C PRO A 126 -2.06 -4.47 -11.78
N VAL A 127 -2.48 -5.72 -11.55
CA VAL A 127 -3.38 -6.44 -12.46
C VAL A 127 -4.72 -5.72 -12.54
#